data_AF-A0A8S3EBG2-F1
#
_entry.id   AF-A0A8S3EBG2-F1
#
_cell.length_a   1.000
_cell.length_b   1.000
_cell.length_c   1.000
_cell.angle_alpha   90.00
_cell.angle_beta   90.00
_cell.angle_gamma   90.00
#
_symmetry.space_group_name_H-M   'P 1'
#
loop_
_entity.id
_entity.type
_entity.pdbx_description
1 polymer ?
#
loop_
_entity_poly.entity_id
_entity_poly.type
_entity_poly.pdbx_seq_one_letter_code
_entity_poly.pdbx_strand_id
1 'polypeptide(L)'
;MYTSRIQLDDKSIMPILTCSIPLLLDDLTELCIAYLRDSLHASNCVGLLLYGKQYLCYPLIEAAENYIFEHFEEVVRHEEFLSLSSADLFAVIKHDEVKVECESIIYNAVMQWVRHNPLNRRAELAELFPCIRFQFLEPSFLKKAMSCDDFSQPDMEPYRDYLSNVHEKLTSHRYCHLPPRRAPIKPLVIYCAGGYYKKSISTMECYFLETKAWKQCADLRV
;
A
#
# COMPACT_ATOMS: atom_id res chain seq x y z
N MET A 1 27.95 13.83 34.53
CA MET A 1 26.50 13.51 34.53
C MET A 1 25.74 14.70 35.07
N TYR A 2 25.30 15.63 34.22
CA TYR A 2 24.55 16.80 34.66
C TYR A 2 23.38 17.06 33.70
N THR A 3 22.21 17.26 34.32
CA THR A 3 20.85 17.53 33.81
C THR A 3 20.16 16.40 33.03
N SER A 4 19.40 15.56 33.77
CA SER A 4 18.42 14.58 33.27
C SER A 4 17.14 15.23 32.67
N ARG A 5 17.29 16.38 32.00
CA ARG A 5 16.19 17.12 31.37
C ARG A 5 16.60 17.47 29.95
N ILE A 6 16.00 16.79 28.98
CA ILE A 6 16.24 16.99 27.55
C ILE A 6 14.93 17.54 26.99
N GLN A 7 14.99 18.72 26.35
CA GLN A 7 13.86 19.23 25.58
C GLN A 7 13.96 18.65 24.17
N LEU A 8 12.94 17.88 23.79
CA LEU A 8 12.82 17.27 22.48
C LEU A 8 12.05 18.23 21.59
N ASP A 9 12.71 18.70 20.53
CA ASP A 9 12.11 19.46 19.45
C ASP A 9 12.18 18.63 18.17
N ASP A 10 11.26 18.85 17.22
CA ASP A 10 11.21 18.12 15.94
C ASP A 10 12.52 18.19 15.14
N LYS A 11 13.33 19.23 15.38
CA LYS A 11 14.64 19.41 14.72
C LYS A 11 15.79 18.79 15.51
N SER A 12 15.66 18.66 16.83
CA SER A 12 16.72 18.12 17.69
C SER A 12 16.58 16.61 17.90
N ILE A 13 15.38 16.05 17.74
CA ILE A 13 15.08 14.63 17.95
C ILE A 13 15.95 13.70 17.09
N MET A 14 16.10 13.98 15.80
CA MET A 14 16.88 13.17 14.87
C MET A 14 18.37 13.11 15.25
N PRO A 15 19.10 14.24 15.39
CA PRO A 15 20.51 14.17 15.79
C PRO A 15 20.71 13.61 17.20
N ILE A 16 19.78 13.84 18.14
CA ILE A 16 19.83 13.23 19.48
C ILE A 16 19.75 11.71 19.36
N LEU A 17 18.81 11.19 18.56
CA LEU A 17 18.65 9.75 18.32
C LEU A 17 19.88 9.14 17.62
N THR A 18 20.48 9.86 16.66
CA THR A 18 21.74 9.44 16.03
C THR A 18 22.85 9.24 17.06
N CYS A 19 22.94 10.12 18.06
CA CYS A 19 23.98 10.07 19.09
C CYS A 19 23.66 9.08 20.21
N SER A 20 22.39 8.88 20.59
CA SER A 20 22.02 8.04 21.73
C SER A 20 22.25 6.55 21.47
N ILE A 21 22.07 6.10 20.24
CA ILE A 21 22.27 4.70 19.82
C ILE A 21 23.73 4.22 20.04
N PRO A 22 24.77 4.89 19.50
CA PRO A 22 26.16 4.47 19.74
C PRO A 22 26.61 4.70 21.19
N LEU A 23 25.96 5.62 21.92
CA LEU A 23 26.22 5.85 23.34
C LEU A 23 25.52 4.84 24.26
N LEU A 24 24.72 3.91 23.71
CA LEU A 24 23.97 2.88 24.46
C LEU A 24 23.07 3.47 25.55
N LEU A 25 22.45 4.62 25.26
CA LEU A 25 21.51 5.29 26.16
C LEU A 25 20.09 4.82 25.86
N ASP A 26 19.76 3.60 26.27
CA ASP A 26 18.50 2.93 25.93
C ASP A 26 17.25 3.70 26.42
N ASP A 27 17.29 4.26 27.62
CA ASP A 27 16.18 5.07 28.15
C ASP A 27 15.89 6.31 27.26
N LEU A 28 16.94 6.88 26.67
CA LEU A 28 16.82 8.05 25.79
C LEU A 28 16.36 7.64 24.39
N THR A 29 16.85 6.52 23.86
CA THR A 29 16.40 6.01 22.55
C THR A 29 14.91 5.67 22.58
N GLU A 30 14.44 5.00 23.63
CA GLU A 30 13.01 4.67 23.80
C GLU A 30 12.13 5.91 23.85
N LEU A 31 12.56 6.94 24.60
CA LEU A 31 11.82 8.19 24.72
C LEU A 31 11.76 8.95 23.39
N CYS A 32 12.85 8.93 22.62
CA CYS A 32 12.90 9.50 21.28
C CYS A 32 12.00 8.72 20.30
N ILE A 33 11.99 7.39 20.36
CA ILE A 33 11.15 6.54 19.50
C ILE A 33 9.67 6.77 19.83
N ALA A 34 9.30 6.91 21.10
CA ALA A 34 7.93 7.23 21.50
C ALA A 34 7.47 8.58 20.91
N TYR A 35 8.31 9.62 21.00
CA TYR A 35 8.02 10.92 20.40
C TYR A 35 7.90 10.86 18.86
N LEU A 36 8.77 10.08 18.21
CA LEU A 36 8.72 9.90 16.75
C LEU A 36 7.48 9.12 16.30
N ARG A 37 7.01 8.16 17.11
CA ARG A 37 5.75 7.45 16.86
C ARG A 37 4.56 8.39 16.93
N ASP A 38 4.52 9.29 17.90
CA ASP A 38 3.43 10.25 18.06
C ASP A 38 3.42 11.33 16.95
N SER A 39 4.57 11.61 16.35
CA SER A 39 4.73 12.59 15.26
C SER A 39 4.70 11.97 13.85
N LEU A 40 4.35 10.68 13.71
CA LEU A 40 4.20 10.03 12.40
C LEU A 40 3.11 10.70 11.56
N HIS A 41 3.46 11.04 10.32
CA HIS A 41 2.61 11.70 9.33
C HIS A 41 2.90 11.16 7.92
N ALA A 42 1.94 11.26 7.00
CA ALA A 42 2.10 10.78 5.62
C ALA A 42 3.29 11.43 4.87
N SER A 43 3.72 12.61 5.31
CA SER A 43 4.81 13.38 4.73
C SER A 43 6.17 13.15 5.37
N ASN A 44 6.29 12.36 6.45
CA ASN A 44 7.57 12.09 7.14
C ASN A 44 7.83 10.59 7.35
N CYS A 45 6.81 9.74 7.20
CA CYS A 45 6.88 8.31 7.50
C CYS A 45 7.96 7.59 6.68
N VAL A 46 8.15 7.98 5.41
CA VAL A 46 9.17 7.40 4.54
C VAL A 46 10.56 7.81 4.99
N GLY A 47 10.77 9.10 5.29
CA GLY A 47 12.03 9.58 5.86
C GLY A 47 12.39 8.88 7.18
N LEU A 48 11.42 8.70 8.07
CA LEU A 48 11.60 7.99 9.34
C LEU A 48 11.88 6.49 9.16
N LEU A 49 11.28 5.85 8.15
CA LEU A 49 11.56 4.45 7.82
C LEU A 49 13.01 4.26 7.33
N LEU A 50 13.46 5.11 6.41
CA LEU A 50 14.84 5.08 5.90
C LEU A 50 15.84 5.35 7.02
N TYR A 51 15.52 6.32 7.88
CA TYR A 51 16.32 6.63 9.06
C TYR A 51 16.36 5.45 10.04
N GLY A 52 15.23 4.83 10.35
CA GLY A 52 15.14 3.63 11.18
C GLY A 52 16.00 2.49 10.64
N LYS A 53 16.00 2.28 9.31
CA LYS A 53 16.86 1.28 8.64
C LYS A 53 18.35 1.60 8.75
N GLN A 54 18.74 2.87 8.60
CA GLN A 54 20.13 3.30 8.73
C GLN A 54 20.72 3.01 10.12
N TYR A 55 19.91 3.19 11.17
CA TYR A 55 20.33 2.99 12.57
C TYR A 55 19.87 1.65 13.17
N LEU A 56 19.28 0.76 12.37
CA LEU A 56 18.76 -0.55 12.79
C LEU A 56 17.76 -0.47 13.96
N CYS A 57 16.96 0.60 14.00
CA CYS A 57 15.93 0.81 15.01
C CYS A 57 14.62 0.11 14.61
N TYR A 58 14.55 -1.21 14.85
CA TYR A 58 13.38 -2.05 14.54
C TYR A 58 12.02 -1.50 15.03
N PRO A 59 11.86 -1.03 16.28
CA PRO A 59 10.56 -0.54 16.76
C PRO A 59 10.07 0.71 16.03
N LEU A 60 10.97 1.52 15.47
CA LEU A 60 10.60 2.67 14.65
C LEU A 60 10.24 2.23 13.22
N ILE A 61 11.00 1.29 12.66
CA ILE A 61 10.74 0.70 11.34
C ILE A 61 9.34 0.08 11.31
N GLU A 62 9.01 -0.75 12.29
CA GLU A 62 7.70 -1.42 12.38
C GLU A 62 6.56 -0.41 12.48
N ALA A 63 6.72 0.63 13.30
CA ALA A 63 5.70 1.68 13.43
C ALA A 63 5.50 2.46 12.11
N ALA A 64 6.59 2.79 11.42
CA ALA A 64 6.52 3.49 10.14
C ALA A 64 5.94 2.60 9.02
N GLU A 65 6.31 1.32 8.97
CA GLU A 65 5.76 0.35 8.02
C GLU A 65 4.25 0.17 8.23
N ASN A 66 3.81 0.00 9.47
CA ASN A 66 2.38 -0.08 9.80
C ASN A 66 1.63 1.18 9.35
N TYR A 67 2.19 2.37 9.61
CA TYR A 67 1.59 3.63 9.15
C TYR A 67 1.49 3.69 7.62
N ILE A 68 2.54 3.28 6.90
CA ILE A 68 2.54 3.23 5.44
C ILE A 68 1.50 2.24 4.92
N PHE A 69 1.32 1.09 5.57
CA PHE A 69 0.30 0.12 5.19
C PHE A 69 -1.11 0.64 5.39
N GLU A 70 -1.35 1.45 6.43
CA GLU A 70 -2.67 2.02 6.69
C GLU A 70 -3.01 3.24 5.82
N HIS A 71 -2.03 4.11 5.58
CA HIS A 71 -2.21 5.40 4.89
C HIS A 71 -1.53 5.46 3.52
N PHE A 72 -1.37 4.32 2.85
CA PHE A 72 -0.60 4.21 1.60
C PHE A 72 -1.03 5.24 0.53
N GLU A 73 -2.33 5.47 0.36
CA GLU A 73 -2.86 6.42 -0.63
C GLU A 73 -2.40 7.86 -0.39
N GLU A 74 -2.28 8.27 0.87
CA GLU A 74 -1.79 9.60 1.24
C GLU A 74 -0.28 9.70 1.05
N VAL A 75 0.47 8.67 1.46
CA VAL A 75 1.93 8.61 1.36
C VAL A 75 2.41 8.71 -0.09
N VAL A 76 1.74 8.04 -1.03
CA VAL A 76 2.10 8.07 -2.47
C VAL A 76 2.01 9.47 -3.07
N ARG A 77 1.19 10.37 -2.51
CA ARG A 77 1.04 11.74 -3.01
C ARG A 77 2.22 12.63 -2.64
N HIS A 78 3.02 12.24 -1.65
CA HIS A 78 4.16 13.01 -1.18
C HIS A 78 5.44 12.67 -1.95
N GLU A 79 6.30 13.66 -2.14
CA GLU A 79 7.56 13.49 -2.86
C GLU A 79 8.54 12.56 -2.13
N GLU A 80 8.43 12.43 -0.80
CA GLU A 80 9.27 11.50 -0.03
C GLU A 80 9.15 10.06 -0.52
N PHE A 81 7.98 9.65 -1.04
CA PHE A 81 7.79 8.32 -1.62
C PHE A 81 8.76 8.04 -2.79
N LEU A 82 9.15 9.08 -3.54
CA LEU A 82 10.08 8.95 -4.66
C LEU A 82 11.52 8.67 -4.21
N SER A 83 11.84 8.91 -2.94
CA SER A 83 13.15 8.64 -2.34
C SER A 83 13.37 7.16 -1.97
N LEU A 84 12.30 6.35 -1.96
CA LEU A 84 12.39 4.92 -1.66
C LEU A 84 13.28 4.17 -2.65
N SER A 85 14.02 3.19 -2.12
CA SER A 85 14.75 2.22 -2.93
C SER A 85 13.79 1.19 -3.56
N SER A 86 14.24 0.50 -4.60
CA SER A 86 13.48 -0.59 -5.24
C SER A 86 13.16 -1.71 -4.26
N ALA A 87 14.11 -2.07 -3.41
CA ALA A 87 13.94 -3.12 -2.40
C ALA A 87 12.88 -2.75 -1.36
N ASP A 88 12.87 -1.50 -0.90
CA ASP A 88 11.88 -1.03 0.07
C ASP A 88 10.49 -0.93 -0.57
N LEU A 89 10.41 -0.41 -1.79
CA LEU A 89 9.16 -0.35 -2.54
C LEU A 89 8.60 -1.76 -2.81
N PHE A 90 9.47 -2.72 -3.15
CA PHE A 90 9.10 -4.12 -3.33
C PHE A 90 8.57 -4.72 -2.03
N ALA A 91 9.23 -4.47 -0.90
CA ALA A 91 8.79 -4.96 0.41
C ALA A 91 7.40 -4.43 0.77
N VAL A 92 7.14 -3.14 0.53
CA VAL A 92 5.83 -2.52 0.76
C VAL A 92 4.78 -3.11 -0.17
N ILE A 93 5.01 -3.15 -1.49
CA ILE A 93 4.02 -3.61 -2.47
C ILE A 93 3.71 -5.11 -2.31
N LYS A 94 4.70 -5.92 -1.95
CA LYS A 94 4.52 -7.36 -1.74
C LYS A 94 3.70 -7.66 -0.49
N HIS A 95 3.62 -6.74 0.48
CA HIS A 95 2.90 -6.97 1.73
C HIS A 95 1.38 -6.98 1.50
N ASP A 96 0.70 -8.01 2.01
CA ASP A 96 -0.75 -8.20 1.80
C ASP A 96 -1.61 -7.26 2.65
N GLU A 97 -1.01 -6.65 3.67
CA GLU A 97 -1.68 -5.76 4.63
C GLU A 97 -1.77 -4.31 4.15
N VAL A 98 -1.18 -3.97 3.00
CA VAL A 98 -1.34 -2.62 2.43
C VAL A 98 -2.81 -2.36 2.14
N LYS A 99 -3.39 -1.42 2.88
CA LYS A 99 -4.78 -0.98 2.77
C LYS A 99 -4.88 0.00 1.61
N VAL A 100 -5.38 -0.48 0.47
CA VAL A 100 -5.67 0.34 -0.72
C VAL A 100 -7.10 0.12 -1.19
N GLU A 101 -7.76 1.19 -1.65
CA GLU A 101 -9.12 1.07 -2.19
C GLU A 101 -9.12 0.32 -3.52
N CYS A 102 -8.14 0.64 -4.37
CA CYS A 102 -7.97 0.08 -5.70
C CYS A 102 -6.49 -0.19 -5.99
N GLU A 103 -6.18 -1.34 -6.60
CA GLU A 103 -4.83 -1.67 -7.07
C GLU A 103 -4.33 -0.70 -8.17
N SER A 104 -5.22 0.11 -8.76
CA SER A 104 -4.83 1.23 -9.63
C SER A 104 -3.95 2.26 -8.93
N ILE A 105 -4.11 2.44 -7.61
CA ILE A 105 -3.28 3.38 -6.82
C ILE A 105 -1.84 2.86 -6.77
N ILE A 106 -1.65 1.56 -6.51
CA ILE A 106 -0.33 0.91 -6.49
C ILE A 106 0.32 0.99 -7.87
N TYR A 107 -0.44 0.72 -8.94
CA TYR A 107 0.06 0.87 -10.30
C TYR A 107 0.53 2.30 -10.59
N ASN A 108 -0.30 3.31 -10.26
CA ASN A 108 0.07 4.71 -10.45
C ASN A 108 1.31 5.10 -9.64
N ALA A 109 1.41 4.62 -8.39
CA ALA A 109 2.56 4.85 -7.52
C ALA A 109 3.86 4.32 -8.14
N VAL A 110 3.84 3.07 -8.64
CA VAL A 110 5.00 2.45 -9.30
C VAL A 110 5.39 3.22 -10.55
N MET A 111 4.41 3.58 -11.39
CA MET A 111 4.68 4.35 -12.61
C MET A 111 5.24 5.74 -12.29
N GLN A 112 4.73 6.42 -11.26
CA GLN A 112 5.27 7.70 -10.80
C GLN A 112 6.71 7.56 -10.28
N TRP A 113 7.00 6.49 -9.55
CA TRP A 113 8.35 6.20 -9.05
C TRP A 113 9.33 5.89 -10.19
N VAL A 114 8.91 5.17 -11.23
CA VAL A 114 9.75 4.91 -12.42
C VAL A 114 9.97 6.18 -13.25
N ARG A 115 8.95 7.04 -13.40
CA ARG A 115 9.06 8.34 -14.09
C ARG A 115 10.11 9.26 -13.47
N HIS A 116 10.33 9.17 -12.17
CA HIS A 116 11.32 10.00 -11.48
C HIS A 116 12.77 9.66 -11.88
N ASN A 117 13.09 8.40 -12.16
CA ASN A 117 14.42 8.01 -12.62
C ASN A 117 14.36 6.83 -13.61
N PRO A 118 14.00 7.08 -14.88
CA PRO A 118 13.68 6.03 -15.84
C PRO A 118 14.88 5.16 -16.23
N LEU A 119 16.12 5.66 -16.10
CA LEU A 119 17.31 4.93 -16.57
C LEU A 119 17.64 3.74 -15.65
N ASN A 120 17.65 3.95 -14.34
CA ASN A 120 18.00 2.90 -13.38
C ASN A 120 16.77 2.06 -12.97
N ARG A 121 15.61 2.71 -12.82
CA ARG A 121 14.41 2.09 -12.24
C ARG A 121 13.64 1.19 -13.22
N ARG A 122 13.95 1.26 -14.51
CA ARG A 122 13.34 0.36 -15.52
C ARG A 122 13.79 -1.08 -15.39
N ALA A 123 15.06 -1.31 -15.03
CA ALA A 123 15.54 -2.66 -14.78
C ALA A 123 14.81 -3.28 -13.57
N GLU A 124 14.56 -2.46 -12.55
CA GLU A 124 13.88 -2.84 -11.31
C GLU A 124 12.35 -3.00 -11.50
N LEU A 125 11.77 -2.33 -12.51
CA LEU A 125 10.36 -2.51 -12.88
C LEU A 125 10.04 -3.98 -13.19
N ALA A 126 10.98 -4.74 -13.78
CA ALA A 126 10.76 -6.15 -14.11
C ALA A 126 10.38 -7.00 -12.89
N GLU A 127 10.95 -6.67 -11.72
CA GLU A 127 10.66 -7.36 -10.46
C GLU A 127 9.41 -6.82 -9.77
N LEU A 128 9.13 -5.52 -9.90
CA LEU A 128 7.97 -4.86 -9.28
C LEU A 128 6.65 -5.16 -10.02
N PHE A 129 6.69 -5.25 -11.34
CA PHE A 129 5.51 -5.43 -12.18
C PHE A 129 4.67 -6.68 -11.80
N PRO A 130 5.25 -7.88 -11.65
CA PRO A 130 4.48 -9.07 -11.28
C PRO A 130 3.90 -9.03 -9.86
N CYS A 131 4.38 -8.15 -8.98
CA CYS A 131 3.82 -7.95 -7.64
C CYS A 131 2.50 -7.18 -7.65
N ILE A 132 2.22 -6.43 -8.73
CA ILE A 132 0.96 -5.73 -8.89
C ILE A 132 -0.13 -6.74 -9.27
N ARG A 133 -1.22 -6.76 -8.50
CA ARG A 133 -2.30 -7.73 -8.72
C ARG A 133 -3.24 -7.24 -9.81
N PHE A 134 -2.80 -7.30 -11.07
CA PHE A 134 -3.59 -6.83 -12.22
C PHE A 134 -4.96 -7.49 -12.39
N GLN A 135 -5.16 -8.66 -11.78
CA GLN A 135 -6.42 -9.40 -11.79
C GLN A 135 -7.56 -8.67 -11.07
N PHE A 136 -7.25 -7.73 -10.18
CA PHE A 136 -8.24 -6.92 -9.45
C PHE A 136 -8.42 -5.51 -10.05
N LEU A 137 -7.72 -5.17 -11.13
CA LEU A 137 -7.92 -3.89 -11.82
C LEU A 137 -9.10 -3.95 -12.79
N GLU A 138 -9.76 -2.80 -12.96
CA GLU A 138 -10.86 -2.69 -13.90
C GLU A 138 -10.35 -2.77 -15.36
N PRO A 139 -11.02 -3.52 -16.25
CA PRO A 139 -10.62 -3.63 -17.65
C PRO A 139 -10.52 -2.28 -18.39
N SER A 140 -11.33 -1.29 -17.99
CA SER A 140 -11.31 0.06 -18.55
C SER A 140 -10.02 0.82 -18.18
N PHE A 141 -9.52 0.63 -16.97
CA PHE A 141 -8.26 1.20 -16.50
C PHE A 141 -7.07 0.56 -17.22
N LEU A 142 -7.06 -0.76 -17.39
CA LEU A 142 -6.00 -1.45 -18.13
C LEU A 142 -5.86 -0.94 -19.56
N LYS A 143 -6.98 -0.68 -20.25
CA LYS A 143 -6.96 -0.07 -21.59
C LYS A 143 -6.31 1.31 -21.59
N LYS A 144 -6.65 2.16 -20.62
CA LYS A 144 -6.04 3.50 -20.49
C LYS A 144 -4.55 3.41 -20.18
N ALA A 145 -4.15 2.50 -19.29
CA ALA A 145 -2.75 2.26 -18.95
C ALA A 145 -1.94 1.85 -20.19
N MET A 146 -2.46 0.94 -21.03
CA MET A 146 -1.81 0.51 -22.28
C MET A 146 -1.72 1.61 -23.35
N SER A 147 -2.57 2.64 -23.28
CA SER A 147 -2.55 3.79 -24.19
C SER A 147 -1.68 4.94 -23.69
N CYS A 148 -1.06 4.82 -22.52
CA CYS A 148 -0.22 5.87 -21.96
C CYS A 148 1.15 5.92 -22.67
N ASP A 149 1.65 7.13 -22.92
CA ASP A 149 2.93 7.39 -23.62
C ASP A 149 4.16 6.81 -22.89
N ASP A 150 4.03 6.39 -21.63
CA ASP A 150 5.09 5.73 -20.88
C ASP A 150 5.56 4.42 -21.54
N PHE A 151 4.69 3.77 -22.34
CA PHE A 151 4.95 2.51 -23.04
C PHE A 151 5.42 2.70 -24.49
N SER A 152 5.63 3.93 -24.95
CA SER A 152 6.06 4.19 -26.33
C SER A 152 7.52 3.78 -26.63
N GLN A 153 8.27 3.35 -25.61
CA GLN A 153 9.65 2.90 -25.76
C GLN A 153 9.72 1.38 -25.94
N PRO A 154 10.66 0.88 -26.78
CA PRO A 154 10.75 -0.55 -27.10
C PRO A 154 11.02 -1.42 -25.87
N ASP A 155 11.74 -0.90 -24.87
CA ASP A 155 11.99 -1.61 -23.61
C ASP A 155 10.72 -1.95 -22.82
N MET A 156 9.61 -1.27 -23.13
CA MET A 156 8.34 -1.40 -22.41
C MET A 156 7.29 -2.27 -23.13
N GLU A 157 7.61 -2.77 -24.33
CA GLU A 157 6.78 -3.73 -25.08
C GLU A 157 6.37 -4.98 -24.29
N PRO A 158 7.26 -5.68 -23.55
CA PRO A 158 6.86 -6.91 -22.84
C PRO A 158 5.82 -6.65 -21.74
N TYR A 159 5.85 -5.47 -21.11
CA TYR A 159 4.84 -5.09 -20.13
C TYR A 159 3.49 -4.79 -20.78
N ARG A 160 3.50 -4.19 -21.97
CA ARG A 160 2.28 -3.95 -22.76
C ARG A 160 1.62 -5.27 -23.17
N ASP A 161 2.40 -6.24 -23.62
CA ASP A 161 1.92 -7.58 -23.98
C ASP A 161 1.42 -8.36 -22.76
N TYR A 162 2.06 -8.17 -21.60
CA TYR A 162 1.55 -8.73 -20.36
C TYR A 162 0.17 -8.15 -20.00
N LEU A 163 0.01 -6.82 -20.06
CA LEU A 163 -1.26 -6.16 -19.76
C LEU A 163 -2.37 -6.58 -20.74
N SER A 164 -2.05 -6.77 -22.03
CA SER A 164 -3.02 -7.21 -23.03
C SER A 164 -3.50 -8.64 -22.76
N ASN A 165 -2.59 -9.55 -22.40
CA ASN A 165 -2.92 -10.92 -22.00
C ASN A 165 -3.80 -10.96 -20.74
N VAL A 166 -3.48 -10.14 -19.73
CA VAL A 166 -4.32 -10.01 -18.54
C VAL A 166 -5.70 -9.47 -18.90
N HIS A 167 -5.79 -8.44 -19.73
CA HIS A 167 -7.05 -7.86 -20.18
C HIS A 167 -7.93 -8.89 -20.92
N GLU A 168 -7.33 -9.69 -21.80
CA GLU A 168 -8.02 -10.76 -22.53
C GLU A 168 -8.53 -11.85 -21.58
N LYS A 169 -7.69 -12.29 -20.62
CA LYS A 169 -8.08 -13.28 -19.61
C LYS A 169 -9.25 -12.81 -18.75
N LEU A 170 -9.25 -11.56 -18.31
CA LEU A 170 -10.33 -10.96 -17.54
C LEU A 170 -11.62 -10.86 -18.36
N THR A 171 -11.52 -10.45 -19.63
CA THR A 171 -12.67 -10.31 -20.54
C THR A 171 -13.27 -11.67 -20.93
N SER A 172 -12.44 -12.70 -21.03
CA SER A 172 -12.86 -14.07 -21.34
C SER A 172 -13.54 -14.79 -20.17
N HIS A 173 -13.62 -14.18 -18.98
CA HIS A 173 -14.13 -14.78 -17.74
C HIS A 173 -13.54 -16.18 -17.43
N ARG A 174 -12.30 -16.44 -17.89
CA ARG A 174 -11.62 -17.70 -17.58
C ARG A 174 -11.13 -17.65 -16.14
N TYR A 175 -11.28 -18.77 -15.43
CA TYR A 175 -10.77 -18.93 -14.07
C TYR A 175 -9.29 -18.59 -14.04
N CYS A 176 -8.96 -17.46 -13.41
CA CYS A 176 -7.60 -17.07 -13.13
C CYS A 176 -7.28 -17.53 -11.72
N HIS A 177 -6.12 -18.14 -11.50
CA HIS A 177 -5.63 -18.32 -10.14
C HIS A 177 -5.37 -16.94 -9.54
N LEU A 178 -6.32 -16.50 -8.73
CA LEU A 178 -6.28 -15.21 -8.06
C LEU A 178 -5.31 -15.31 -6.89
N PRO A 179 -4.29 -14.44 -6.81
CA PRO A 179 -3.55 -14.26 -5.57
C PRO A 179 -4.52 -13.83 -4.47
N PRO A 180 -4.20 -14.07 -3.18
CA PRO A 180 -5.04 -13.60 -2.08
C PRO A 180 -5.29 -12.10 -2.24
N ARG A 181 -6.55 -11.69 -2.06
CA ARG A 181 -6.93 -10.28 -2.13
C ARG A 181 -6.26 -9.55 -0.97
N ARG A 182 -5.72 -8.37 -1.27
CA ARG A 182 -5.19 -7.43 -0.27
C ARG A 182 -6.26 -7.13 0.79
N ALA A 183 -5.84 -6.89 2.03
CA ALA A 183 -6.78 -6.61 3.14
C ALA A 183 -7.71 -5.45 2.74
N PRO A 184 -9.04 -5.66 2.70
CA PRO A 184 -9.95 -4.61 2.25
C PRO A 184 -10.03 -3.50 3.29
N ILE A 185 -10.05 -2.24 2.84
CA ILE A 185 -10.30 -1.06 3.71
C ILE A 185 -11.69 -1.12 4.34
N LYS A 186 -12.66 -1.69 3.60
CA LYS A 186 -14.06 -1.78 4.01
C LYS A 186 -14.41 -3.21 4.41
N PRO A 187 -15.29 -3.39 5.41
CA PRO A 187 -15.73 -4.71 5.83
C PRO A 187 -16.30 -5.49 4.65
N LEU A 188 -15.85 -6.73 4.48
CA LEU A 188 -16.41 -7.59 3.44
C LEU A 188 -17.81 -8.03 3.90
N VAL A 189 -18.82 -7.68 3.10
CA VAL A 189 -20.22 -8.00 3.36
C VAL A 189 -20.73 -8.89 2.24
N ILE A 190 -21.31 -10.03 2.62
CA ILE A 190 -21.99 -10.92 1.70
C ILE A 190 -23.46 -10.52 1.69
N TYR A 191 -23.98 -10.19 0.52
CA TYR A 191 -25.41 -9.94 0.35
C TYR A 191 -26.09 -11.21 -0.16
N CYS A 192 -27.12 -11.64 0.57
CA CYS A 192 -27.99 -12.73 0.19
C CYS A 192 -29.34 -12.16 -0.23
N ALA A 193 -29.66 -12.28 -1.52
CA ALA A 193 -30.98 -12.01 -2.05
C ALA A 193 -31.65 -13.35 -2.38
N GLY A 194 -32.79 -13.61 -1.75
CA GLY A 194 -33.52 -14.88 -1.86
C GLY A 194 -34.79 -14.78 -2.68
N GLY A 195 -35.19 -15.89 -3.31
CA GLY A 195 -36.46 -16.02 -4.01
C GLY A 195 -36.86 -17.49 -4.10
N TYR A 196 -38.16 -17.77 -4.03
CA TYR A 196 -38.68 -19.12 -4.26
C TYR A 196 -39.44 -19.16 -5.58
N TYR A 197 -38.83 -19.81 -6.58
CA TYR A 197 -39.40 -20.15 -7.88
C TYR A 197 -39.90 -18.96 -8.73
N LYS A 198 -41.10 -18.44 -8.44
CA LYS A 198 -41.75 -17.29 -9.10
C LYS A 198 -42.07 -16.15 -8.14
N LYS A 199 -41.73 -16.29 -6.85
CA LYS A 199 -41.88 -15.25 -5.84
C LYS A 199 -40.48 -14.81 -5.39
N SER A 200 -40.03 -13.67 -5.90
CA SER A 200 -38.89 -12.97 -5.32
C SER A 200 -39.27 -12.49 -3.93
N ILE A 201 -38.41 -12.75 -2.95
CA ILE A 201 -38.57 -12.20 -1.61
C ILE A 201 -37.91 -10.82 -1.65
N SER A 202 -38.58 -9.79 -1.14
CA SER A 202 -38.03 -8.44 -1.08
C SER A 202 -36.91 -8.30 -0.03
N THR A 203 -36.81 -9.26 0.88
CA THR A 203 -35.86 -9.25 1.99
C THR A 203 -34.45 -9.49 1.47
N MET A 204 -33.58 -8.52 1.73
CA MET A 204 -32.16 -8.64 1.47
C MET A 204 -31.45 -8.78 2.82
N GLU A 205 -30.66 -9.82 2.97
CA GLU A 205 -29.85 -10.03 4.17
C GLU A 205 -28.40 -9.74 3.84
N CYS A 206 -27.70 -9.11 4.78
CA CYS A 206 -26.30 -8.76 4.65
C CYS A 206 -25.53 -9.38 5.81
N TYR A 207 -24.57 -10.25 5.48
CA TYR A 207 -23.69 -10.92 6.42
C TYR A 207 -22.34 -10.21 6.48
N PHE A 208 -22.01 -9.68 7.66
CA PHE A 208 -20.72 -9.04 7.91
C PHE A 208 -19.70 -10.11 8.34
N LEU A 209 -18.64 -10.30 7.55
CA LEU A 209 -17.61 -11.30 7.85
C LEU A 209 -16.79 -10.99 9.10
N GLU A 210 -16.57 -9.71 9.41
CA GLU A 210 -15.81 -9.27 10.57
C GLU A 210 -16.53 -9.55 11.89
N THR A 211 -17.83 -9.22 11.95
CA THR A 211 -18.65 -9.40 13.15
C THR A 211 -19.33 -10.77 13.20
N LYS A 212 -19.21 -11.56 12.12
CA LYS A 212 -19.90 -12.84 11.91
C LYS A 212 -21.40 -12.75 12.22
N ALA A 213 -22.00 -11.62 11.87
CA ALA A 213 -23.37 -11.28 12.21
C ALA A 213 -24.20 -11.01 10.95
N TRP A 214 -25.44 -11.48 11.00
CA TRP A 214 -26.46 -11.17 10.00
C TRP A 214 -27.16 -9.87 10.37
N LYS A 215 -27.34 -8.99 9.39
CA LYS A 215 -28.25 -7.85 9.49
C LYS A 215 -29.25 -7.91 8.34
N GLN A 216 -30.49 -7.59 8.65
CA GLN A 216 -31.49 -7.37 7.60
C GLN A 216 -31.23 -6.00 6.98
N CYS A 217 -31.02 -5.99 5.68
CA CYS A 217 -30.85 -4.79 4.88
C CYS A 217 -32.22 -4.30 4.37
N ALA A 218 -32.29 -3.08 3.82
CA ALA A 218 -33.55 -2.51 3.34
C ALA A 218 -34.19 -3.38 2.25
N ASP A 219 -35.51 -3.55 2.33
CA ASP A 219 -36.25 -4.33 1.35
C ASP A 219 -36.11 -3.72 -0.05
N LEU A 220 -35.81 -4.58 -1.02
CA LEU A 220 -35.79 -4.20 -2.43
C LEU A 220 -37.22 -3.86 -2.86
N ARG A 221 -37.42 -2.69 -3.48
CA ARG A 221 -38.67 -2.38 -4.17
C ARG A 221 -38.75 -3.26 -5.42
N VAL A 222 -39.53 -4.33 -5.32
CA VAL A 222 -39.88 -5.23 -6.44
C VAL A 222 -40.97 -4.61 -7.29
#